data_AF-A0A1I6XIQ1-F1
#
_entry.id   AF-A0A1I6XIQ1-F1
#
_cell.length_a   1.000
_cell.length_b   1.000
_cell.length_c   1.000
_cell.angle_alpha   90.00
_cell.angle_beta   90.00
_cell.angle_gamma   90.00
#
_symmetry.space_group_name_H-M   'P 1'
#
loop_
_entity.id
_entity.type
_entity.pdbx_description
1 polymer ?
#
loop_
_entity_poly.entity_id
_entity_poly.type
_entity_poly.pdbx_seq_one_letter_code
_entity_poly.pdbx_strand_id
1 'polypeptide(L)'
;MVKSFFRTSAMLLLLSGSALAQSWTVDSDSSRLSYGTIKKNTVGEVNSFEKLSGTVSENGKLQLAIDLGSVETNIDIRNERMRQIVFQSIGAADLTAQLDMAELNKLGVGETTIVDLEATLNLLGTEVPLETEVFVARISEGKVLATTNDMLFLGTEEAGVNAGVDQLKVLAKLNSITRTVPVTLRLVLNADGKQATAAPAPVAAPVQVALAGDVKAGKKVFKKCRACHSVKEGQNKVGPSLYGVIGSQAGAVEGFKYSKAMANADVTWDASSLTEFLAKPKKFIPKNRMAFAGLKKPADIENLLAYLDSASK
;
A
#
# COMPACT_ATOMS: atom_id res chain seq x y z
N MET A 1 -77.67 25.80 21.33
CA MET A 1 -76.56 25.00 21.87
C MET A 1 -76.16 23.96 20.84
N VAL A 2 -75.15 24.26 20.00
CA VAL A 2 -74.59 23.31 19.02
C VAL A 2 -73.20 22.93 19.53
N LYS A 3 -73.04 21.69 20.01
CA LYS A 3 -71.74 21.17 20.46
C LYS A 3 -71.01 20.60 19.24
N SER A 4 -69.97 21.30 18.80
CA SER A 4 -69.02 20.84 17.79
C SER A 4 -68.05 19.84 18.41
N PHE A 5 -68.01 18.62 17.88
CA PHE A 5 -67.00 17.62 18.18
C PHE A 5 -65.82 17.81 17.22
N PHE A 6 -64.70 18.33 17.71
CA PHE A 6 -63.43 18.27 16.99
C PHE A 6 -62.85 16.86 17.11
N ARG A 7 -62.83 16.12 16.00
CA ARG A 7 -62.05 14.90 15.85
C ARG A 7 -60.63 15.27 15.42
N THR A 8 -59.68 15.18 16.35
CA THR A 8 -58.25 15.25 16.06
C THR A 8 -57.83 13.95 15.36
N SER A 9 -57.63 14.02 14.05
CA SER A 9 -57.02 12.95 13.26
C SER A 9 -55.50 13.02 13.45
N ALA A 10 -54.92 12.07 14.18
CA ALA A 10 -53.47 11.92 14.30
C ALA A 10 -52.93 11.26 13.02
N MET A 11 -52.35 12.08 12.14
CA MET A 11 -51.68 11.62 10.93
C MET A 11 -50.31 11.06 11.32
N LEU A 12 -50.20 9.73 11.33
CA LEU A 12 -48.94 9.01 11.56
C LEU A 12 -48.06 9.19 10.31
N LEU A 13 -47.10 10.12 10.35
CA LEU A 13 -46.07 10.23 9.32
C LEU A 13 -45.15 9.00 9.41
N LEU A 14 -45.35 8.06 8.48
CA LEU A 14 -44.34 7.07 8.12
C LEU A 14 -43.18 7.81 7.46
N LEU A 15 -42.12 8.09 8.23
CA LEU A 15 -40.83 8.47 7.68
C LEU A 15 -40.26 7.24 6.96
N SER A 16 -40.57 7.13 5.67
CA SER A 16 -39.83 6.31 4.73
C SER A 16 -38.38 6.80 4.75
N GLY A 17 -37.54 6.17 5.55
CA GLY A 17 -36.10 6.39 5.50
C GLY A 17 -35.64 5.99 4.11
N SER A 18 -35.49 6.96 3.21
CA SER A 18 -34.76 6.76 1.97
C SER A 18 -33.39 6.25 2.39
N ALA A 19 -33.11 4.97 2.15
CA ALA A 19 -31.75 4.46 2.20
C ALA A 19 -30.98 5.32 1.19
N LEU A 20 -30.19 6.26 1.70
CA LEU A 20 -29.36 7.10 0.84
C LEU A 20 -28.48 6.14 0.05
N ALA A 21 -28.60 6.23 -1.27
CA ALA A 21 -27.82 5.43 -2.16
C ALA A 21 -26.34 5.75 -1.90
N GLN A 22 -25.56 4.71 -1.60
CA GLN A 22 -24.22 4.84 -1.04
C GLN A 22 -23.21 4.44 -2.10
N SER A 23 -22.43 5.41 -2.59
CA SER A 23 -21.24 5.14 -3.38
C SER A 23 -20.02 4.91 -2.48
N TRP A 24 -19.02 4.25 -3.03
CA TRP A 24 -17.80 3.85 -2.34
C TRP A 24 -16.56 4.27 -3.11
N THR A 25 -15.54 4.74 -2.41
CA THR A 25 -14.24 5.12 -2.98
C THR A 25 -13.12 4.25 -2.43
N VAL A 26 -12.18 3.86 -3.29
CA VAL A 26 -10.99 3.08 -2.93
C VAL A 26 -10.03 3.90 -2.04
N ASP A 27 -9.68 3.36 -0.89
CA ASP A 27 -8.57 3.81 -0.05
C ASP A 27 -7.26 3.26 -0.61
N SER A 28 -6.54 4.06 -1.41
CA SER A 28 -5.29 3.64 -2.05
C SER A 28 -4.22 3.18 -1.03
N ASP A 29 -4.17 3.78 0.16
CA ASP A 29 -3.11 3.47 1.13
C ASP A 29 -3.30 2.10 1.79
N SER A 30 -4.55 1.70 1.93
CA SER A 30 -4.94 0.43 2.55
C SER A 30 -5.16 -0.68 1.51
N SER A 31 -5.25 -0.30 0.23
CA SER A 31 -5.43 -1.20 -0.91
C SER A 31 -4.09 -1.61 -1.52
N ARG A 32 -4.10 -2.73 -2.25
CA ARG A 32 -2.90 -3.27 -2.89
C ARG A 32 -3.24 -4.22 -4.02
N LEU A 33 -2.60 -4.02 -5.18
CA LEU A 33 -2.51 -5.01 -6.24
C LEU A 33 -1.10 -5.59 -6.23
N SER A 34 -0.98 -6.92 -6.13
CA SER A 34 0.31 -7.62 -6.20
C SER A 34 0.27 -8.66 -7.31
N TYR A 35 1.43 -8.89 -7.93
CA TYR A 35 1.57 -9.93 -8.94
C TYR A 35 2.90 -10.67 -8.79
N GLY A 36 2.90 -11.96 -9.11
CA GLY A 36 4.05 -12.83 -9.02
C GLY A 36 4.72 -13.03 -10.38
N THR A 37 6.05 -13.14 -10.40
CA THR A 37 6.81 -13.52 -11.59
C THR A 37 7.86 -14.55 -11.23
N ILE A 38 8.15 -15.51 -12.10
CA ILE A 38 9.29 -16.43 -11.93
C ILE A 38 10.30 -16.15 -13.04
N LYS A 39 11.57 -16.04 -12.68
CA LYS A 39 12.69 -15.94 -13.63
C LYS A 39 13.68 -17.06 -13.42
N LYS A 40 14.52 -17.32 -14.43
CA LYS A 40 15.50 -18.41 -14.37
C LYS A 40 14.87 -19.77 -14.00
N ASN A 41 13.62 -19.95 -14.41
CA ASN A 41 12.75 -21.09 -14.11
C ASN A 41 12.40 -21.31 -12.62
N THR A 42 13.08 -20.68 -11.68
CA THR A 42 13.05 -21.07 -10.26
C THR A 42 12.97 -19.91 -9.28
N VAL A 43 13.28 -18.68 -9.71
CA VAL A 43 13.34 -17.52 -8.81
C VAL A 43 12.02 -16.78 -8.86
N GLY A 44 11.16 -17.05 -7.87
CA GLY A 44 9.92 -16.33 -7.66
C GLY A 44 10.13 -14.93 -7.07
N GLU A 45 9.36 -13.97 -7.54
CA GLU A 45 9.38 -12.57 -7.11
C GLU A 45 7.95 -12.05 -6.95
N VAL A 46 7.73 -11.21 -5.95
CA VAL A 46 6.46 -10.50 -5.75
C VAL A 46 6.67 -9.03 -6.08
N ASN A 47 5.81 -8.53 -6.94
CA ASN A 47 5.78 -7.15 -7.40
C ASN A 47 4.40 -6.54 -7.07
N SER A 48 4.25 -5.23 -7.24
CA SER A 48 2.98 -4.55 -6.98
C SER A 48 2.83 -3.25 -7.75
N PHE A 49 1.62 -2.70 -7.74
CA PHE A 49 1.36 -1.30 -8.02
C PHE A 49 0.99 -0.61 -6.70
N GLU A 50 1.57 0.56 -6.45
CA GLU A 50 1.43 1.26 -5.17
C GLU A 50 0.31 2.30 -5.15
N LYS A 51 -0.23 2.68 -6.30
CA LYS A 51 -1.29 3.66 -6.42
C LYS A 51 -2.49 3.06 -7.15
N LEU A 52 -3.61 3.03 -6.46
CA LEU A 52 -4.89 2.54 -6.95
C LEU A 52 -5.93 3.63 -6.68
N SER A 53 -6.80 3.88 -7.63
CA SER A 53 -7.94 4.79 -7.44
C SER A 53 -9.17 4.18 -8.06
N GLY A 54 -10.33 4.36 -7.43
CA GLY A 54 -11.53 3.79 -8.01
C GLY A 54 -12.76 4.07 -7.18
N THR A 55 -13.90 3.75 -7.78
CA THR A 55 -15.22 3.94 -7.20
C THR A 55 -16.11 2.73 -7.47
N VAL A 56 -17.03 2.46 -6.56
CA VAL A 56 -18.23 1.66 -6.80
C VAL A 56 -19.40 2.61 -6.70
N SER A 57 -20.11 2.82 -7.81
CA SER A 57 -21.32 3.63 -7.81
C SER A 57 -22.48 2.92 -7.11
N GLU A 58 -23.53 3.67 -6.84
CA GLU A 58 -24.75 3.19 -6.19
C GLU A 58 -25.42 2.02 -6.93
N ASN A 59 -25.31 2.01 -8.27
CA ASN A 59 -25.83 0.94 -9.12
C ASN A 59 -24.84 -0.22 -9.31
N GLY A 60 -23.73 -0.27 -8.57
CA GLY A 60 -22.78 -1.38 -8.58
C GLY A 60 -21.70 -1.32 -9.65
N LYS A 61 -21.58 -0.22 -10.38
CA LYS A 61 -20.54 -0.08 -11.40
C LYS A 61 -19.20 0.16 -10.72
N LEU A 62 -18.30 -0.82 -10.73
CA LEU A 62 -16.91 -0.70 -10.28
C LEU A 62 -16.05 -0.09 -11.38
N GLN A 63 -15.29 0.95 -11.07
CA GLN A 63 -14.20 1.48 -11.90
C GLN A 63 -12.96 1.59 -11.05
N LEU A 64 -11.91 0.83 -11.38
CA LEU A 64 -10.62 0.85 -10.69
C LEU A 64 -9.52 1.17 -11.71
N ALA A 65 -8.83 2.29 -11.49
CA ALA A 65 -7.62 2.66 -12.19
C ALA A 65 -6.38 2.20 -11.41
N ILE A 66 -5.48 1.49 -12.10
CA ILE A 66 -4.20 1.00 -11.61
C ILE A 66 -3.11 1.86 -12.27
N ASP A 67 -2.46 2.75 -11.51
CA ASP A 67 -1.39 3.59 -12.04
C ASP A 67 -0.17 2.73 -12.40
N LEU A 68 0.07 2.54 -13.70
CA LEU A 68 1.17 1.71 -14.20
C LEU A 68 2.54 2.31 -13.90
N GLY A 69 2.59 3.63 -13.71
CA GLY A 69 3.77 4.36 -13.26
C GLY A 69 4.19 4.00 -11.83
N SER A 70 3.25 3.54 -11.02
CA SER A 70 3.45 3.13 -9.62
C SER A 70 4.00 1.70 -9.44
N VAL A 71 4.43 1.04 -10.52
CA VAL A 71 5.02 -0.29 -10.46
C VAL A 71 6.23 -0.35 -9.52
N GLU A 72 6.20 -1.31 -8.60
CA GLU A 72 7.23 -1.55 -7.59
C GLU A 72 7.67 -3.02 -7.60
N THR A 73 8.94 -3.23 -7.91
CA THR A 73 9.60 -4.55 -7.97
C THR A 73 10.74 -4.69 -6.94
N ASN A 74 10.89 -3.70 -6.05
CA ASN A 74 11.99 -3.45 -5.11
C ASN A 74 13.36 -3.23 -5.78
N ILE A 75 13.38 -2.94 -7.08
CA ILE A 75 14.60 -2.67 -7.85
C ILE A 75 14.35 -1.45 -8.75
N ASP A 76 14.93 -0.30 -8.40
CA ASP A 76 14.66 0.98 -9.07
C ASP A 76 14.85 0.92 -10.60
N ILE A 77 15.95 0.31 -11.07
CA ILE A 77 16.21 0.18 -12.51
C ILE A 77 15.21 -0.75 -13.22
N ARG A 78 14.67 -1.74 -12.50
CA ARG A 78 13.64 -2.61 -13.04
C ARG A 78 12.30 -1.89 -13.10
N ASN A 79 11.96 -1.07 -12.10
CA ASN A 79 10.75 -0.25 -12.14
C ASN A 79 10.77 0.68 -13.36
N GLU A 80 11.92 1.30 -13.64
CA GLU A 80 12.09 2.13 -14.86
C GLU A 80 11.88 1.32 -16.14
N ARG A 81 12.53 0.16 -16.26
CA ARG A 81 12.38 -0.73 -17.42
C ARG A 81 10.94 -1.24 -17.57
N MET A 82 10.25 -1.59 -16.49
CA MET A 82 8.84 -2.00 -16.55
C MET A 82 7.98 -0.90 -17.18
N ARG A 83 8.12 0.35 -16.72
CA ARG A 83 7.39 1.49 -17.29
C ARG A 83 7.72 1.73 -18.75
N GLN A 84 9.00 1.73 -19.12
CA GLN A 84 9.43 2.09 -20.46
C GLN A 84 9.22 0.98 -21.50
N ILE A 85 9.31 -0.29 -21.10
CA ILE A 85 9.41 -1.42 -22.02
C ILE A 85 8.14 -2.25 -22.03
N VAL A 86 7.58 -2.54 -20.84
CA VAL A 86 6.41 -3.40 -20.69
C VAL A 86 5.13 -2.58 -20.83
N PHE A 87 5.01 -1.54 -20.01
CA PHE A 87 3.80 -0.71 -20.00
C PHE A 87 3.83 0.40 -21.04
N GLN A 88 5.03 0.84 -21.47
CA GLN A 88 5.25 1.87 -22.49
C GLN A 88 4.40 3.14 -22.27
N SER A 89 4.03 3.41 -21.01
CA SER A 89 3.02 4.39 -20.65
C SER A 89 3.20 4.85 -19.21
N ILE A 90 2.79 6.08 -18.95
CA ILE A 90 2.61 6.66 -17.61
C ILE A 90 1.12 6.69 -17.21
N GLY A 91 0.25 6.01 -17.97
CA GLY A 91 -1.18 5.95 -17.77
C GLY A 91 -1.61 4.89 -16.76
N ALA A 92 -2.92 4.65 -16.73
CA ALA A 92 -3.53 3.61 -15.91
C ALA A 92 -3.91 2.38 -16.74
N ALA A 93 -4.02 1.23 -16.09
CA ALA A 93 -4.89 0.16 -16.55
C ALA A 93 -6.22 0.27 -15.82
N ASP A 94 -7.31 -0.01 -16.52
CA ASP A 94 -8.66 0.15 -15.99
C ASP A 94 -9.28 -1.22 -15.77
N LEU A 95 -9.78 -1.49 -14.57
CA LEU A 95 -10.59 -2.66 -14.25
C LEU A 95 -12.02 -2.18 -14.01
N THR A 96 -12.95 -2.73 -14.78
CA THR A 96 -14.39 -2.43 -14.64
C THR A 96 -15.18 -3.70 -14.35
N ALA A 97 -16.23 -3.58 -13.56
CA ALA A 97 -17.14 -4.69 -13.26
C ALA A 97 -18.53 -4.16 -12.91
N GLN A 98 -19.53 -5.04 -12.98
CA GLN A 98 -20.88 -4.76 -12.52
C GLN A 98 -21.19 -5.66 -11.32
N LEU A 99 -21.39 -5.05 -10.16
CA LEU A 99 -21.65 -5.74 -8.90
C LEU A 99 -23.15 -5.84 -8.63
N ASP A 100 -23.59 -6.93 -7.97
CA ASP A 100 -24.93 -7.02 -7.39
C ASP A 100 -24.97 -6.29 -6.04
N MET A 101 -25.37 -5.02 -6.08
CA MET A 101 -25.51 -4.23 -4.87
C MET A 101 -26.67 -4.66 -3.98
N ALA A 102 -27.67 -5.38 -4.52
CA ALA A 102 -28.78 -5.87 -3.70
C ALA A 102 -28.32 -6.98 -2.75
N GLU A 103 -27.36 -7.79 -3.16
CA GLU A 103 -26.69 -8.75 -2.28
C GLU A 103 -25.73 -8.05 -1.32
N LEU A 104 -24.80 -7.24 -1.85
CA LEU A 104 -23.76 -6.60 -1.05
C LEU A 104 -24.30 -5.65 0.03
N ASN A 105 -25.43 -4.98 -0.23
CA ASN A 105 -26.05 -4.10 0.75
C ASN A 105 -26.75 -4.84 1.91
N LYS A 106 -27.05 -6.14 1.75
CA LYS A 106 -27.60 -6.97 2.85
C LYS A 106 -26.52 -7.38 3.85
N LEU A 107 -25.24 -7.28 3.48
CA LEU A 107 -24.12 -7.68 4.32
C LEU A 107 -24.02 -6.76 5.55
N GLY A 108 -24.36 -7.32 6.72
CA GLY A 108 -24.27 -6.65 8.01
C GLY A 108 -22.82 -6.40 8.43
N VAL A 109 -22.60 -5.46 9.36
CA VAL A 109 -21.25 -5.20 9.88
C VAL A 109 -20.69 -6.44 10.58
N GLY A 110 -19.47 -6.83 10.20
CA GLY A 110 -18.81 -8.04 10.67
C GLY A 110 -19.11 -9.28 9.84
N GLU A 111 -20.10 -9.22 8.94
CA GLU A 111 -20.42 -10.32 8.04
C GLU A 111 -19.52 -10.35 6.80
N THR A 112 -19.46 -11.52 6.19
CA THR A 112 -18.62 -11.83 5.04
C THR A 112 -19.42 -12.59 3.98
N THR A 113 -19.08 -12.40 2.71
CA THR A 113 -19.61 -13.20 1.60
C THR A 113 -18.50 -13.45 0.57
N ILE A 114 -18.73 -14.39 -0.35
CA ILE A 114 -17.91 -14.59 -1.55
C ILE A 114 -18.80 -14.22 -2.74
N VAL A 115 -18.26 -13.40 -3.63
CA VAL A 115 -18.95 -12.91 -4.83
C VAL A 115 -18.21 -13.37 -6.06
N ASP A 116 -18.92 -13.98 -7.00
CA ASP A 116 -18.44 -14.22 -8.34
C ASP A 116 -18.34 -12.87 -9.08
N LEU A 117 -17.13 -12.54 -9.52
CA LEU A 117 -16.83 -11.28 -10.18
C LEU A 117 -16.45 -11.54 -11.64
N GLU A 118 -17.32 -11.10 -12.53
CA GLU A 118 -17.00 -10.88 -13.94
C GLU A 118 -16.51 -9.43 -14.10
N ALA A 119 -15.28 -9.27 -14.58
CA ALA A 119 -14.65 -7.97 -14.77
C ALA A 119 -13.94 -7.89 -16.12
N THR A 120 -13.70 -6.67 -16.59
CA THR A 120 -12.88 -6.41 -17.77
C THR A 120 -11.70 -5.55 -17.38
N LEU A 121 -10.49 -6.06 -17.61
CA LEU A 121 -9.25 -5.31 -17.50
C LEU A 121 -8.88 -4.74 -18.87
N ASN A 122 -8.84 -3.42 -19.00
CA ASN A 122 -8.20 -2.74 -20.10
C ASN A 122 -6.74 -2.43 -19.73
N LEU A 123 -5.80 -3.12 -20.38
CA LEU A 123 -4.37 -2.89 -20.22
C LEU A 123 -3.78 -2.49 -21.57
N LEU A 124 -3.32 -1.24 -21.68
CA LEU A 124 -2.70 -0.70 -22.89
C LEU A 124 -3.59 -0.81 -24.14
N GLY A 125 -4.90 -0.65 -23.96
CA GLY A 125 -5.90 -0.79 -25.03
C GLY A 125 -6.29 -2.24 -25.33
N THR A 126 -5.72 -3.22 -24.64
CA THR A 126 -6.13 -4.62 -24.72
C THR A 126 -7.17 -4.91 -23.65
N GLU A 127 -8.37 -5.32 -24.06
CA GLU A 127 -9.43 -5.74 -23.14
C GLU A 127 -9.31 -7.23 -22.83
N VAL A 128 -9.17 -7.54 -21.55
CA VAL A 128 -9.03 -8.88 -21.01
C VAL A 128 -10.23 -9.17 -20.11
N PRO A 129 -11.14 -10.06 -20.50
CA PRO A 129 -12.20 -10.52 -19.62
C PRO A 129 -11.60 -11.36 -18.48
N LEU A 130 -12.08 -11.15 -17.27
CA LEU A 130 -11.61 -11.80 -16.06
C LEU A 130 -12.81 -12.37 -15.31
N GLU A 131 -12.69 -13.62 -14.88
CA GLU A 131 -13.65 -14.30 -14.00
C GLU A 131 -12.90 -14.74 -12.75
N THR A 132 -13.39 -14.32 -11.57
CA THR A 132 -12.76 -14.68 -10.30
C THR A 132 -13.74 -14.57 -9.14
N GLU A 133 -13.48 -15.28 -8.06
CA GLU A 133 -14.18 -15.09 -6.79
C GLU A 133 -13.52 -14.01 -5.95
N VAL A 134 -14.33 -13.18 -5.30
CA VAL A 134 -13.89 -12.13 -4.38
C VAL A 134 -14.52 -12.36 -3.02
N PHE A 135 -13.68 -12.51 -2.01
CA PHE A 135 -14.10 -12.46 -0.62
C PHE A 135 -14.36 -11.01 -0.22
N VAL A 136 -15.55 -10.73 0.30
CA VAL A 136 -15.99 -9.41 0.74
C VAL A 136 -16.35 -9.44 2.22
N ALA A 137 -15.86 -8.47 2.98
CA ALA A 137 -16.17 -8.29 4.40
C ALA A 137 -16.62 -6.85 4.67
N ARG A 138 -17.76 -6.71 5.36
CA ARG A 138 -18.23 -5.40 5.85
C ARG A 138 -17.54 -5.09 7.17
N ILE A 139 -16.58 -4.16 7.16
CA ILE A 139 -15.77 -3.84 8.34
C ILE A 139 -16.48 -2.87 9.29
N SER A 140 -17.21 -1.91 8.73
CA SER A 140 -18.06 -0.98 9.46
C SER A 140 -19.17 -0.45 8.55
N GLU A 141 -20.06 0.41 9.07
CA GLU A 141 -21.08 1.06 8.22
C GLU A 141 -20.47 1.76 7.00
N GLY A 142 -19.28 2.33 7.13
CA GLY A 142 -18.63 3.10 6.08
C GLY A 142 -17.38 2.45 5.49
N LYS A 143 -17.12 1.16 5.76
CA LYS A 143 -15.90 0.50 5.29
C LYS A 143 -16.13 -0.95 4.85
N VAL A 144 -15.61 -1.29 3.68
CA VAL A 144 -15.62 -2.64 3.11
C VAL A 144 -14.19 -3.06 2.76
N LEU A 145 -13.88 -4.34 2.99
CA LEU A 145 -12.69 -5.00 2.50
C LEU A 145 -13.11 -6.00 1.43
N ALA A 146 -12.51 -5.93 0.25
CA ALA A 146 -12.65 -6.93 -0.81
C ALA A 146 -11.27 -7.49 -1.16
N THR A 147 -11.15 -8.80 -1.30
CA THR A 147 -9.92 -9.45 -1.73
C THR A 147 -10.23 -10.59 -2.68
N THR A 148 -9.36 -10.83 -3.67
CA THR A 148 -9.44 -12.05 -4.46
C THR A 148 -9.45 -13.27 -3.52
N ASN A 149 -10.45 -14.15 -3.68
CA ASN A 149 -10.60 -15.36 -2.87
C ASN A 149 -9.47 -16.36 -3.21
N ASP A 150 -9.22 -16.51 -4.50
CA ASP A 150 -8.10 -17.27 -5.07
C ASP A 150 -7.13 -16.38 -5.85
N MET A 151 -6.03 -16.96 -6.36
CA MET A 151 -5.11 -16.24 -7.23
C MET A 151 -5.67 -16.20 -8.66
N LEU A 152 -5.79 -15.00 -9.23
CA LEU A 152 -6.11 -14.82 -10.64
C LEU A 152 -4.85 -15.03 -11.48
N PHE A 153 -4.86 -15.93 -12.45
CA PHE A 153 -3.73 -16.13 -13.35
C PHE A 153 -3.95 -15.39 -14.67
N LEU A 154 -3.09 -14.42 -14.96
CA LEU A 154 -3.15 -13.60 -16.18
C LEU A 154 -2.06 -14.01 -17.16
N GLY A 155 -2.42 -14.31 -18.41
CA GLY A 155 -1.48 -14.56 -19.49
C GLY A 155 -0.85 -13.26 -20.01
N THR A 156 0.48 -13.22 -20.19
CA THR A 156 1.17 -12.02 -20.72
C THR A 156 0.85 -11.75 -22.20
N GLU A 157 0.47 -12.79 -22.94
CA GLU A 157 0.04 -12.68 -24.34
C GLU A 157 -1.35 -12.06 -24.45
N GLU A 158 -2.31 -12.63 -23.71
CA GLU A 158 -3.67 -12.10 -23.60
C GLU A 158 -3.69 -10.66 -23.10
N ALA A 159 -2.82 -10.33 -22.15
CA ALA A 159 -2.66 -8.98 -21.61
C ALA A 159 -1.88 -8.02 -22.52
N GLY A 160 -1.45 -8.44 -23.71
CA GLY A 160 -0.77 -7.57 -24.68
C GLY A 160 0.66 -7.15 -24.32
N VAL A 161 1.27 -7.75 -23.29
CA VAL A 161 2.59 -7.32 -22.75
C VAL A 161 3.75 -8.26 -23.09
N ASN A 162 3.49 -9.32 -23.87
CA ASN A 162 4.46 -10.38 -24.15
C ASN A 162 5.78 -9.88 -24.75
N ALA A 163 5.69 -8.95 -25.71
CA ALA A 163 6.86 -8.35 -26.37
C ALA A 163 7.74 -7.57 -25.39
N GLY A 164 7.14 -6.81 -24.48
CA GLY A 164 7.86 -6.08 -23.43
C GLY A 164 8.58 -7.03 -22.48
N VAL A 165 7.93 -8.14 -22.09
CA VAL A 165 8.54 -9.19 -21.26
C VAL A 165 9.74 -9.84 -21.97
N ASP A 166 9.66 -10.06 -23.28
CA ASP A 166 10.80 -10.58 -24.06
C ASP A 166 11.99 -9.63 -24.08
N GLN A 167 11.75 -8.34 -24.26
CA GLN A 167 12.82 -7.33 -24.20
C GLN A 167 13.47 -7.30 -22.81
N LEU A 168 12.69 -7.40 -21.73
CA LEU A 168 13.25 -7.50 -20.37
C LEU A 168 14.11 -8.74 -20.19
N LYS A 169 13.69 -9.89 -20.72
CA LYS A 169 14.45 -11.15 -20.66
C LYS A 169 15.81 -11.00 -21.33
N VAL A 170 15.85 -10.42 -22.54
CA VAL A 170 17.09 -10.17 -23.28
C VAL A 170 18.01 -9.18 -22.53
N LEU A 171 17.47 -8.05 -22.09
CA LEU A 171 18.24 -7.01 -21.37
C LEU A 171 18.81 -7.48 -20.04
N ALA A 172 18.10 -8.37 -19.35
CA ALA A 172 18.54 -8.96 -18.10
C ALA A 172 19.38 -10.24 -18.30
N LYS A 173 19.63 -10.65 -19.55
CA LYS A 173 20.36 -11.88 -19.91
C LYS A 173 19.79 -13.11 -19.20
N LEU A 174 18.46 -13.21 -19.16
CA LEU A 174 17.75 -14.31 -18.53
C LEU A 174 17.39 -15.36 -19.59
N ASN A 175 17.43 -16.63 -19.20
CA ASN A 175 16.95 -17.73 -20.04
C ASN A 175 15.41 -17.81 -20.05
N SER A 176 14.73 -17.37 -18.99
CA SER A 176 13.27 -17.36 -18.91
C SER A 176 12.71 -16.31 -17.96
N ILE A 177 11.47 -15.92 -18.26
CA ILE A 177 10.50 -15.20 -17.42
C ILE A 177 9.14 -15.87 -17.68
N THR A 178 8.35 -16.16 -16.64
CA THR A 178 7.02 -16.79 -16.79
C THR A 178 6.08 -15.95 -17.66
N ARG A 179 5.23 -16.63 -18.43
CA ARG A 179 4.18 -16.01 -19.27
C ARG A 179 2.79 -16.03 -18.67
N THR A 180 2.66 -16.65 -17.51
CA THR A 180 1.45 -16.64 -16.70
C THR A 180 1.79 -16.00 -15.37
N VAL A 181 1.04 -14.97 -15.01
CA VAL A 181 1.31 -14.09 -13.89
C VAL A 181 0.18 -14.26 -12.88
N PRO A 182 0.43 -14.85 -11.70
CA PRO A 182 -0.56 -14.80 -10.64
C PRO A 182 -0.72 -13.36 -10.13
N VAL A 183 -1.96 -12.96 -9.93
CA VAL A 183 -2.38 -11.62 -9.49
C VAL A 183 -3.30 -11.78 -8.28
N THR A 184 -3.11 -10.90 -7.30
CA THR A 184 -3.99 -10.77 -6.14
C THR A 184 -4.34 -9.30 -5.96
N LEU A 185 -5.59 -9.02 -5.66
CA LEU A 185 -6.08 -7.68 -5.40
C LEU A 185 -6.71 -7.65 -4.01
N ARG A 186 -6.34 -6.64 -3.22
CA ARG A 186 -7.02 -6.28 -1.98
C ARG A 186 -7.44 -4.82 -2.06
N LEU A 187 -8.74 -4.56 -1.97
CA LEU A 187 -9.33 -3.24 -1.93
C LEU A 187 -9.93 -2.97 -0.56
N VAL A 188 -9.63 -1.80 -0.01
CA VAL A 188 -10.39 -1.21 1.07
C VAL A 188 -11.19 -0.07 0.47
N LEU A 189 -12.50 -0.09 0.64
CA LEU A 189 -13.39 0.94 0.15
C LEU A 189 -14.05 1.66 1.32
N ASN A 190 -14.18 2.97 1.21
CA ASN A 190 -14.89 3.82 2.16
C ASN A 190 -16.17 4.36 1.52
N ALA A 191 -17.24 4.43 2.30
CA ALA A 191 -18.48 5.07 1.93
C ALA A 191 -18.25 6.59 1.69
N ASP A 192 -18.68 7.10 0.55
CA ASP A 192 -18.63 8.53 0.26
C ASP A 192 -19.51 9.31 1.25
N GLY A 193 -19.03 10.46 1.71
CA GLY A 193 -19.71 11.26 2.76
C GLY A 193 -19.56 10.73 4.20
N LYS A 194 -19.05 9.51 4.38
CA LYS A 194 -18.53 8.97 5.65
C LYS A 194 -17.06 8.60 5.45
N GLN A 195 -16.25 9.58 5.03
CA GLN A 195 -14.81 9.47 5.24
C GLN A 195 -14.64 9.35 6.76
N ALA A 196 -14.19 8.18 7.23
CA ALA A 196 -13.79 8.04 8.61
C ALA A 196 -12.59 8.97 8.82
N THR A 197 -12.86 10.22 9.20
CA THR A 197 -11.94 11.06 9.93
C THR A 197 -11.69 10.35 11.25
N ALA A 198 -10.78 9.38 11.25
CA ALA A 198 -10.15 8.94 12.47
C ALA A 198 -9.23 10.09 12.93
N ALA A 199 -9.84 11.13 13.50
CA ALA A 199 -9.17 12.03 14.40
C ALA A 199 -9.00 11.27 15.73
N PRO A 200 -7.77 11.06 16.24
CA PRO A 200 -7.62 10.62 17.61
C PRO A 200 -8.09 11.74 18.55
N ALA A 201 -8.92 11.38 19.53
CA ALA A 201 -9.24 12.27 20.65
C ALA A 201 -7.94 12.70 21.37
N PRO A 202 -7.85 13.94 21.87
CA PRO A 202 -6.63 14.44 22.48
C PRO A 202 -6.46 13.81 23.87
N VAL A 203 -5.45 12.97 24.02
CA VAL A 203 -4.84 12.72 25.33
C VAL A 203 -3.61 13.62 25.37
N ALA A 204 -3.59 14.54 26.34
CA ALA A 204 -2.48 15.46 26.53
C ALA A 204 -1.17 14.68 26.72
N ALA A 205 -0.25 14.82 25.77
CA ALA A 205 1.12 14.32 25.84
C ALA A 205 2.09 15.49 26.03
N PRO A 206 3.23 15.28 26.72
CA PRO A 206 4.30 16.25 26.72
C PRO A 206 4.87 16.41 25.31
N VAL A 207 5.27 17.63 24.97
CA VAL A 207 5.72 18.03 23.64
C VAL A 207 6.95 17.22 23.21
N GLN A 208 6.78 16.35 22.22
CA GLN A 208 7.85 15.88 21.35
C GLN A 208 7.53 16.33 19.93
N VAL A 209 8.53 16.90 19.25
CA VAL A 209 8.42 17.35 17.86
C VAL A 209 8.14 16.11 17.00
N ALA A 210 6.91 15.96 16.54
CA ALA A 210 6.56 14.93 15.57
C ALA A 210 7.32 15.22 14.27
N LEU A 211 8.11 14.24 13.80
CA LEU A 211 8.76 14.34 12.51
C LEU A 211 7.69 14.30 11.41
N ALA A 212 7.67 15.31 10.54
CA ALA A 212 6.59 15.58 9.60
C ALA A 212 6.48 14.58 8.42
N GLY A 213 7.34 13.58 8.35
CA GLY A 213 7.36 12.59 7.27
C GLY A 213 6.18 11.62 7.29
N ASP A 214 5.87 11.06 6.12
CA ASP A 214 4.87 10.00 5.97
C ASP A 214 5.44 8.66 6.50
N VAL A 215 4.90 8.21 7.63
CA VAL A 215 5.25 6.96 8.30
C VAL A 215 5.06 5.73 7.39
N LYS A 216 4.00 5.69 6.57
CA LYS A 216 3.74 4.56 5.66
C LYS A 216 4.77 4.54 4.54
N ALA A 217 5.05 5.69 3.94
CA ALA A 217 6.13 5.82 2.96
C ALA A 217 7.49 5.47 3.59
N GLY A 218 7.72 5.87 4.84
CA GLY A 218 8.93 5.55 5.60
C GLY A 218 9.11 4.06 5.82
N LYS A 219 8.02 3.34 6.15
CA LYS A 219 8.02 1.88 6.25
C LYS A 219 8.41 1.21 4.93
N LYS A 220 8.02 1.80 3.79
CA LYS A 220 8.48 1.34 2.46
C LYS A 220 9.97 1.61 2.27
N VAL A 221 10.48 2.79 2.63
CA VAL A 221 11.92 3.09 2.56
C VAL A 221 12.72 2.15 3.45
N PHE A 222 12.22 1.84 4.65
CA PHE A 222 12.84 0.92 5.60
C PHE A 222 13.04 -0.50 5.04
N LYS A 223 12.31 -0.89 3.98
CA LYS A 223 12.56 -2.14 3.25
C LYS A 223 14.01 -2.24 2.76
N LYS A 224 14.67 -1.11 2.46
CA LYS A 224 16.10 -1.05 2.06
C LYS A 224 17.04 -1.33 3.25
N CYS A 225 16.56 -1.18 4.48
CA CYS A 225 17.31 -1.36 5.73
C CYS A 225 17.02 -2.69 6.43
N ARG A 226 15.84 -3.28 6.21
CA ARG A 226 15.32 -4.45 6.97
C ARG A 226 16.17 -5.72 6.93
N ALA A 227 17.00 -5.87 5.88
CA ALA A 227 17.92 -7.00 5.76
C ALA A 227 19.04 -6.93 6.80
N CYS A 228 19.48 -5.70 7.12
CA CYS A 228 20.57 -5.46 8.05
C CYS A 228 20.09 -5.03 9.44
N HIS A 229 18.88 -4.46 9.56
CA HIS A 229 18.41 -3.88 10.81
C HIS A 229 17.04 -4.43 11.23
N SER A 230 16.76 -4.34 12.52
CA SER A 230 15.42 -4.53 13.10
C SER A 230 14.98 -3.25 13.78
N VAL A 231 13.67 -3.04 13.86
CA VAL A 231 13.06 -2.02 14.74
C VAL A 231 12.59 -2.62 16.06
N LYS A 232 12.83 -3.92 16.29
CA LYS A 232 12.54 -4.57 17.58
C LYS A 232 13.70 -4.37 18.55
N GLU A 233 13.37 -4.05 19.79
CA GLU A 233 14.36 -3.90 20.87
C GLU A 233 15.28 -5.13 20.97
N GLY A 234 16.57 -4.88 21.19
CA GLY A 234 17.60 -5.93 21.35
C GLY A 234 17.89 -6.81 20.12
N GLN A 235 17.12 -6.70 19.04
CA GLN A 235 17.24 -7.58 17.88
C GLN A 235 18.30 -7.08 16.88
N ASN A 236 19.57 -7.34 17.21
CA ASN A 236 20.71 -7.09 16.32
C ASN A 236 20.75 -8.09 15.14
N LYS A 237 21.15 -7.63 13.94
CA LYS A 237 21.38 -8.46 12.75
C LYS A 237 22.77 -8.14 12.17
N VAL A 238 22.88 -7.94 10.84
CA VAL A 238 24.12 -7.44 10.20
C VAL A 238 24.49 -6.06 10.74
N GLY A 239 23.50 -5.23 11.06
CA GLY A 239 23.60 -3.97 11.79
C GLY A 239 22.88 -4.05 13.15
N PRO A 240 23.06 -3.04 14.02
CA PRO A 240 22.39 -2.98 15.32
C PRO A 240 20.87 -2.84 15.16
N SER A 241 20.13 -3.13 16.23
CA SER A 241 18.73 -2.70 16.34
C SER A 241 18.64 -1.18 16.20
N LEU A 242 17.55 -0.73 15.56
CA LEU A 242 17.20 0.68 15.43
C LEU A 242 16.03 1.07 16.35
N TYR A 243 15.62 0.17 17.25
CA TYR A 243 14.69 0.52 18.31
C TYR A 243 15.30 1.64 19.17
N GLY A 244 14.52 2.68 19.44
CA GLY A 244 14.97 3.88 20.15
C GLY A 244 16.11 4.63 19.49
N VAL A 245 16.35 4.48 18.17
CA VAL A 245 17.56 5.08 17.55
C VAL A 245 17.54 6.61 17.60
N ILE A 246 16.36 7.24 17.48
CA ILE A 246 16.25 8.71 17.51
C ILE A 246 16.45 9.19 18.95
N GLY A 247 17.43 10.08 19.13
CA GLY A 247 17.90 10.58 20.43
C GLY A 247 18.99 9.72 21.07
N SER A 248 19.35 8.56 20.51
CA SER A 248 20.40 7.69 21.06
C SER A 248 21.81 8.11 20.63
N GLN A 249 22.82 7.72 21.42
CA GLN A 249 24.22 7.91 21.05
C GLN A 249 24.65 6.91 19.97
N ALA A 250 25.45 7.36 19.01
CA ALA A 250 26.10 6.47 18.05
C ALA A 250 26.95 5.40 18.76
N GLY A 251 26.85 4.16 18.29
CA GLY A 251 27.67 3.07 18.83
C GLY A 251 27.20 2.49 20.17
N ALA A 252 26.02 2.85 20.67
CA ALA A 252 25.59 2.52 22.04
C ALA A 252 24.67 1.30 22.18
N VAL A 253 24.24 0.65 21.08
CA VAL A 253 23.34 -0.52 21.20
C VAL A 253 24.08 -1.71 21.79
N GLU A 254 23.58 -2.21 22.92
CA GLU A 254 24.16 -3.33 23.64
C GLU A 254 24.20 -4.61 22.79
N GLY A 255 25.26 -5.40 22.98
CA GLY A 255 25.45 -6.67 22.27
C GLY A 255 25.82 -6.55 20.79
N PHE A 256 25.88 -5.35 20.21
CA PHE A 256 26.37 -5.15 18.84
C PHE A 256 27.83 -4.72 18.82
N LYS A 257 28.67 -5.42 18.03
CA LYS A 257 30.06 -5.01 17.82
C LYS A 257 30.10 -3.90 16.77
N TYR A 258 30.43 -2.68 17.17
CA TYR A 258 30.60 -1.53 16.28
C TYR A 258 32.02 -1.43 15.69
N SER A 259 32.14 -0.73 14.56
CA SER A 259 33.47 -0.32 14.06
C SER A 259 34.08 0.71 14.99
N LYS A 260 35.41 0.74 15.15
CA LYS A 260 36.10 1.76 15.98
C LYS A 260 35.63 3.18 15.69
N ALA A 261 35.45 3.53 14.41
CA ALA A 261 34.96 4.85 14.00
C ALA A 261 33.53 5.17 14.48
N MET A 262 32.63 4.18 14.52
CA MET A 262 31.25 4.36 14.97
C MET A 262 31.14 4.33 16.49
N ALA A 263 31.93 3.48 17.16
CA ALA A 263 31.96 3.38 18.61
C ALA A 263 32.52 4.64 19.29
N ASN A 264 33.44 5.34 18.60
CA ASN A 264 34.06 6.58 19.09
C ASN A 264 33.44 7.83 18.46
N ALA A 265 32.31 7.69 17.74
CA ALA A 265 31.64 8.83 17.15
C ALA A 265 30.90 9.61 18.25
N ASP A 266 31.27 10.86 18.45
CA ASP A 266 30.54 11.77 19.34
C ASP A 266 29.33 12.36 18.59
N VAL A 267 28.36 11.50 18.28
CA VAL A 267 27.16 11.84 17.52
C VAL A 267 25.95 11.33 18.27
N THR A 268 25.03 12.23 18.57
CA THR A 268 23.66 11.92 18.97
C THR A 268 22.79 11.82 17.74
N TRP A 269 22.01 10.75 17.61
CA TRP A 269 21.13 10.52 16.46
C TRP A 269 19.84 11.34 16.54
N ASP A 270 19.92 12.61 16.19
CA ASP A 270 18.75 13.46 15.93
C ASP A 270 18.33 13.44 14.44
N ALA A 271 17.28 14.18 14.09
CA ALA A 271 16.80 14.24 12.71
C ALA A 271 17.85 14.78 11.72
N SER A 272 18.71 15.71 12.15
CA SER A 272 19.72 16.35 11.31
C SER A 272 20.88 15.39 11.02
N SER A 273 21.49 14.86 12.08
CA SER A 273 22.59 13.90 12.02
C SER A 273 22.19 12.60 11.32
N LEU A 274 20.98 12.08 11.56
CA LEU A 274 20.47 10.92 10.83
C LEU A 274 20.23 11.26 9.36
N THR A 275 19.77 12.47 9.03
CA THR A 275 19.60 12.88 7.63
C THR A 275 20.93 12.87 6.87
N GLU A 276 21.97 13.48 7.45
CA GLU A 276 23.30 13.49 6.85
C GLU A 276 23.91 12.08 6.76
N PHE A 277 23.78 11.28 7.82
CA PHE A 277 24.28 9.91 7.85
C PHE A 277 23.58 9.03 6.83
N LEU A 278 22.25 9.09 6.73
CA LEU A 278 21.47 8.29 5.79
C LEU A 278 21.69 8.71 4.33
N ALA A 279 22.04 9.98 4.07
CA ALA A 279 22.40 10.44 2.73
C ALA A 279 23.74 9.85 2.25
N LYS A 280 24.77 9.79 3.12
CA LYS A 280 26.09 9.21 2.80
C LYS A 280 26.81 8.69 4.06
N PRO A 281 26.58 7.44 4.49
CA PRO A 281 27.12 6.94 5.76
C PRO A 281 28.64 7.02 5.86
N LYS A 282 29.35 6.54 4.81
CA LYS A 282 30.82 6.52 4.76
C LYS A 282 31.46 7.91 4.67
N LYS A 283 30.70 8.93 4.24
CA LYS A 283 31.16 10.32 4.22
C LYS A 283 30.98 10.95 5.59
N PHE A 284 29.83 10.73 6.22
CA PHE A 284 29.49 11.30 7.53
C PHE A 284 30.36 10.73 8.66
N ILE A 285 30.53 9.41 8.74
CA ILE A 285 31.50 8.77 9.66
C ILE A 285 32.50 7.95 8.82
N PRO A 286 33.67 8.51 8.49
CA PRO A 286 34.69 7.80 7.74
C PRO A 286 35.10 6.48 8.43
N LYS A 287 35.30 5.42 7.63
CA LYS A 287 35.68 4.07 8.10
C LYS A 287 34.62 3.33 8.93
N ASN A 288 33.36 3.79 8.95
CA ASN A 288 32.28 2.95 9.47
C ASN A 288 32.05 1.70 8.58
N ARG A 289 31.48 0.65 9.17
CA ARG A 289 31.26 -0.65 8.49
C ARG A 289 29.93 -0.77 7.75
N MET A 290 29.08 0.26 7.75
CA MET A 290 27.81 0.23 7.02
C MET A 290 28.10 0.30 5.51
N ALA A 291 27.78 -0.78 4.79
CA ALA A 291 27.98 -0.89 3.34
C ALA A 291 26.91 -0.14 2.51
N PHE A 292 26.06 0.66 3.16
CA PHE A 292 24.94 1.35 2.52
C PHE A 292 25.43 2.56 1.71
N ALA A 293 24.95 2.67 0.46
CA ALA A 293 25.36 3.73 -0.46
C ALA A 293 24.74 5.11 -0.13
N GLY A 294 23.67 5.11 0.67
CA GLY A 294 22.89 6.28 1.05
C GLY A 294 21.57 6.43 0.30
N LEU A 295 20.63 7.18 0.89
CA LEU A 295 19.38 7.59 0.26
C LEU A 295 19.60 8.88 -0.54
N LYS A 296 19.13 8.90 -1.80
CA LYS A 296 19.33 10.05 -2.70
C LYS A 296 18.23 11.11 -2.59
N LYS A 297 17.03 10.71 -2.18
CA LYS A 297 15.86 11.58 -2.12
C LYS A 297 15.69 12.11 -0.69
N PRO A 298 15.68 13.43 -0.47
CA PRO A 298 15.44 14.00 0.86
C PRO A 298 14.11 13.53 1.47
N ALA A 299 13.05 13.47 0.67
CA ALA A 299 11.75 12.96 1.12
C ALA A 299 11.79 11.50 1.61
N ASP A 300 12.62 10.63 1.00
CA ASP A 300 12.78 9.26 1.48
C ASP A 300 13.40 9.22 2.88
N ILE A 301 14.33 10.15 3.16
CA ILE A 301 14.98 10.27 4.47
C ILE A 301 13.97 10.76 5.49
N GLU A 302 13.28 11.86 5.22
CA GLU A 302 12.26 12.42 6.11
C GLU A 302 11.18 11.40 6.48
N ASN A 303 10.65 10.69 5.47
CA ASN A 303 9.69 9.62 5.67
C ASN A 303 10.28 8.47 6.51
N LEU A 304 11.52 8.04 6.23
CA LEU A 304 12.19 7.00 7.01
C LEU A 304 12.36 7.41 8.47
N LEU A 305 12.72 8.66 8.75
CA LEU A 305 12.86 9.16 10.13
C LEU A 305 11.52 9.15 10.86
N ALA A 306 10.43 9.61 10.21
CA ALA A 306 9.09 9.52 10.79
C ALA A 306 8.68 8.07 11.09
N TYR A 307 8.98 7.14 10.18
CA TYR A 307 8.74 5.72 10.44
C TYR A 307 9.57 5.20 11.62
N LEU A 308 10.87 5.50 11.67
CA LEU A 308 11.72 5.08 12.77
C LEU A 308 11.22 5.66 14.10
N ASP A 309 10.82 6.93 14.17
CA ASP A 309 10.25 7.51 15.40
C ASP A 309 8.99 6.77 15.85
N SER A 310 8.09 6.44 14.90
CA SER A 310 6.83 5.74 15.20
C SER A 310 7.01 4.26 15.56
N ALA A 311 8.00 3.58 14.97
CA ALA A 311 8.22 2.15 15.11
C ALA A 311 9.16 1.79 16.28
N SER A 312 9.74 2.82 16.90
CA SER A 312 10.73 2.75 17.98
C SER A 312 10.14 3.11 19.35
N LYS A 313 8.81 3.26 19.45
CA LYS A 313 8.05 3.61 20.65
C LYS A 313 7.14 2.46 21.04
#